data_AF-T0JN57-F1
#
_entry.id   AF-T0JN57-F1
#
_cell.length_a   1.000
_cell.length_b   1.000
_cell.length_c   1.000
_cell.angle_alpha   90.00
_cell.angle_beta   90.00
_cell.angle_gamma   90.00
#
_symmetry.space_group_name_H-M   'P 1'
#
loop_
_entity.id
_entity.type
_entity.pdbx_description
1 polymer ?
#
loop_
_entity_poly.entity_id
_entity_poly.type
_entity_poly.pdbx_seq_one_letter_code
_entity_poly.pdbx_strand_id
1 'polypeptide(L)'
;MPEFSKLTPFLAAPLAPPASPPSRLRRAIAFGAYGLLFASLGFIAAASPLVPSLVDATKHRSDEDSLRLYVPEDAEAKAVDDYINNHPLAATMRREADMVESRPHMRLPDGLRRHNLTGGTLLGPGRITVPPICWTRNGGKALVSISHLGTDMCGHPGIVHGGLLATMLDEGLARCCFGALPHNVGVTAKLEINYRKPVHAGTYVVLRAQTVRVEGRKAWVEGQLETLVDEGQEPVVLAQATALFVSPRFASVMAKLNATSNITWHPSLSRHERNQLRRQRGFTIWLTGLSASGKSTVATALEQHLLHLGLAAYRLDGDNVRFGLNKDLGFSEKDRNENIRRIAEVAKLFADSSTIAITSFISPYRADRQVARELHTQASQSNDDAIPFIEIFVDVPIEVAEQRDPKGLYKKARAGEIKDFTGISAPYEEPENPEIRIRTDKSSVEECVAQIAEWLIKEGLISSTKAA
;
A
#
# COMPACT_ATOMS: atom_id res chain seq x y z
N MET A 1 63.08 14.98 90.73
CA MET A 1 61.63 15.14 90.93
C MET A 1 60.92 14.91 89.60
N PRO A 2 59.74 14.30 89.60
CA PRO A 2 59.58 12.92 89.14
C PRO A 2 58.60 12.73 87.98
N GLU A 3 58.43 11.45 87.63
CA GLU A 3 57.19 10.79 87.16
C GLU A 3 56.75 10.89 85.69
N PHE A 4 57.10 9.79 84.99
CA PHE A 4 56.16 8.98 84.21
C PHE A 4 54.74 8.94 84.82
N SER A 5 53.72 8.99 83.96
CA SER A 5 52.60 8.02 83.87
C SER A 5 51.26 8.68 83.54
N LYS A 6 50.41 7.89 82.87
CA LYS A 6 49.03 8.14 82.39
C LYS A 6 49.03 8.76 80.97
N LEU A 7 48.72 8.03 79.90
CA LEU A 7 47.60 7.11 79.71
C LEU A 7 47.92 5.99 78.69
N THR A 8 47.36 4.82 78.97
CA THR A 8 47.28 3.58 78.19
C THR A 8 46.90 3.76 76.70
N PRO A 9 47.42 2.92 75.78
CA PRO A 9 46.85 2.80 74.44
C PRO A 9 45.53 2.04 74.57
N PHE A 10 44.41 2.67 74.19
CA PHE A 10 43.19 1.93 73.93
C PHE A 10 43.40 1.07 72.69
N LEU A 11 43.42 -0.26 72.91
CA LEU A 11 43.24 -1.28 71.88
C LEU A 11 42.01 -0.93 71.04
N ALA A 12 42.22 -0.55 69.79
CA ALA A 12 41.15 -0.53 68.81
C ALA A 12 40.71 -1.98 68.57
N ALA A 13 39.44 -2.27 68.87
CA ALA A 13 38.80 -3.52 68.47
C ALA A 13 38.95 -3.71 66.94
N PRO A 14 39.17 -4.94 66.44
CA PRO A 14 39.23 -5.15 65.00
C PRO A 14 37.90 -4.73 64.37
N LEU A 15 37.96 -3.79 63.42
CA LEU A 15 36.82 -3.47 62.55
C LEU A 15 36.38 -4.74 61.83
N ALA A 16 35.09 -5.08 61.97
CA ALA A 16 34.48 -6.14 61.18
C ALA A 16 34.70 -5.84 59.68
N PRO A 17 35.03 -6.84 58.84
CA PRO A 17 35.26 -6.61 57.43
C PRO A 17 33.97 -6.06 56.79
N PRO A 18 34.07 -5.13 55.82
CA PRO A 18 32.90 -4.59 55.14
C PRO A 18 32.12 -5.73 54.48
N ALA A 19 30.79 -5.69 54.62
CA ALA A 19 29.90 -6.66 54.01
C ALA A 19 30.18 -6.75 52.50
N SER A 20 30.39 -7.96 52.01
CA SER A 20 30.74 -8.21 50.61
C SER A 20 29.65 -7.64 49.68
N PRO A 21 30.03 -6.89 48.63
CA PRO A 21 29.05 -6.31 47.73
C PRO A 21 28.25 -7.43 47.04
N PRO A 22 26.93 -7.28 46.87
CA PRO A 22 26.11 -8.34 46.31
C PRO A 22 26.63 -8.73 44.92
N SER A 23 26.65 -10.04 44.68
CA SER A 23 27.22 -10.64 43.48
C SER A 23 26.63 -9.99 42.22
N ARG A 24 27.45 -9.89 41.16
CA ARG A 24 27.03 -9.32 39.87
C ARG A 24 25.75 -10.00 39.33
N LEU A 25 25.56 -11.28 39.65
CA LEU A 25 24.37 -12.04 39.32
C LEU A 25 23.10 -11.53 40.02
N ARG A 26 23.16 -11.21 41.32
CA ARG A 26 22.01 -10.63 42.05
C ARG A 26 21.63 -9.24 41.53
N ARG A 27 22.61 -8.43 41.14
CA ARG A 27 22.35 -7.11 40.53
C ARG A 27 21.73 -7.23 39.14
N ALA A 28 22.19 -8.17 38.32
CA ALA A 28 21.61 -8.43 37.01
C ALA A 28 20.16 -8.95 37.10
N ILE A 29 19.87 -9.83 38.06
CA ILE A 29 18.51 -10.34 38.30
C ILE A 29 17.59 -9.21 38.77
N ALA A 30 18.04 -8.36 39.70
CA ALA A 30 17.25 -7.23 40.17
C ALA A 30 16.97 -6.22 39.05
N PHE A 31 17.98 -5.87 38.23
CA PHE A 31 17.80 -4.97 37.09
C PHE A 31 16.87 -5.55 36.01
N GLY A 32 16.98 -6.85 35.74
CA GLY A 32 16.09 -7.55 34.82
C GLY A 32 14.64 -7.60 35.30
N ALA A 33 14.42 -7.82 36.60
CA ALA A 33 13.09 -7.84 37.20
C ALA A 33 12.40 -6.46 37.15
N TYR A 34 13.13 -5.38 37.44
CA TYR A 34 12.60 -4.02 37.30
C TYR A 34 12.33 -3.65 35.84
N GLY A 35 13.19 -4.05 34.90
CA GLY A 35 12.97 -3.83 33.46
C GLY A 35 11.71 -4.52 32.94
N LEU A 36 11.45 -5.75 33.37
CA LEU A 36 10.24 -6.51 33.01
C LEU A 36 8.96 -5.90 33.62
N LEU A 37 9.02 -5.40 34.85
CA LEU A 37 7.88 -4.78 35.53
C LEU A 37 7.49 -3.43 34.89
N PHE A 38 8.47 -2.59 34.53
CA PHE A 38 8.21 -1.30 33.89
C PHE A 38 7.83 -1.42 32.41
N ALA A 39 8.40 -2.40 31.69
CA ALA A 39 8.00 -2.69 30.31
C ALA A 39 6.55 -3.20 30.22
N SER A 40 6.12 -4.04 31.16
CA SER A 40 4.74 -4.57 31.19
C SER A 40 3.71 -3.52 31.61
N LEU A 41 4.00 -2.69 32.61
CA LEU A 41 3.12 -1.58 33.02
C LEU A 41 3.01 -0.48 31.94
N GLY A 42 4.11 -0.16 31.26
CA GLY A 42 4.11 0.81 30.15
C GLY A 42 3.32 0.33 28.93
N PHE A 43 3.37 -0.98 28.64
CA PHE A 43 2.60 -1.59 27.55
C PHE A 43 1.09 -1.61 27.84
N ILE A 44 0.70 -1.90 29.09
CA ILE A 44 -0.72 -1.93 29.49
C ILE A 44 -1.33 -0.52 29.53
N ALA A 45 -0.57 0.50 29.96
CA ALA A 45 -1.05 1.88 30.01
C ALA A 45 -1.13 2.57 28.62
N ALA A 46 -0.24 2.23 27.68
CA ALA A 46 -0.24 2.83 26.34
C ALA A 46 -1.20 2.15 25.35
N ALA A 47 -1.59 0.90 25.60
CA ALA A 47 -2.43 0.12 24.68
C ALA A 47 -3.95 0.34 24.87
N SER A 48 -4.40 0.92 25.99
CA SER A 48 -5.82 0.85 26.37
C SER A 48 -6.81 1.59 25.44
N PRO A 49 -6.48 2.72 24.79
CA PRO A 49 -7.38 3.35 23.81
C PRO A 49 -7.16 2.89 22.35
N LEU A 50 -6.01 2.30 22.03
CA LEU A 50 -5.60 2.00 20.65
C LEU A 50 -5.93 0.56 20.19
N VAL A 51 -6.02 -0.38 21.12
CA VAL A 51 -6.29 -1.80 20.82
C VAL A 51 -7.64 -2.05 20.11
N PRO A 52 -8.76 -1.36 20.44
CA PRO A 52 -10.02 -1.60 19.74
C PRO A 52 -9.94 -1.26 18.24
N SER A 53 -9.25 -0.17 17.89
CA SER A 53 -9.17 0.34 16.50
C SER A 53 -8.31 -0.51 15.56
N LEU A 54 -7.28 -1.16 16.11
CA LEU A 54 -6.30 -1.94 15.34
C LEU A 54 -6.75 -3.39 15.08
N VAL A 55 -7.53 -3.95 16.00
CA VAL A 55 -8.17 -5.27 15.82
C VAL A 55 -9.29 -5.19 14.78
N ASP A 56 -9.95 -4.03 14.65
CA ASP A 56 -11.11 -3.88 13.79
C ASP A 56 -10.77 -3.73 12.29
N ALA A 57 -9.56 -3.24 11.99
CA ALA A 57 -9.06 -3.09 10.62
C ALA A 57 -8.58 -4.41 9.96
N THR A 58 -8.42 -5.49 10.74
CA THR A 58 -7.88 -6.78 10.28
C THR A 58 -8.93 -7.88 10.12
N LYS A 59 -10.19 -7.61 10.48
CA LYS A 59 -11.29 -8.57 10.35
C LYS A 59 -11.86 -8.55 8.93
N HIS A 60 -11.76 -9.66 8.22
CA HIS A 60 -12.61 -9.90 7.06
C HIS A 60 -14.04 -10.05 7.56
N ARG A 61 -14.83 -8.98 7.44
CA ARG A 61 -16.21 -8.92 7.94
C ARG A 61 -17.13 -9.65 6.97
N SER A 62 -17.82 -10.66 7.47
CA SER A 62 -18.80 -11.42 6.69
C SER A 62 -20.05 -10.58 6.37
N ASP A 63 -20.90 -11.11 5.49
CA ASP A 63 -22.21 -10.53 5.16
C ASP A 63 -23.07 -10.40 6.43
N GLU A 64 -23.01 -11.39 7.32
CA GLU A 64 -23.68 -11.38 8.62
C GLU A 64 -23.11 -10.33 9.57
N ASP A 65 -21.78 -10.19 9.64
CA ASP A 65 -21.13 -9.15 10.44
C ASP A 65 -21.54 -7.76 9.96
N SER A 66 -21.63 -7.57 8.64
CA SER A 66 -21.98 -6.29 8.03
C SER A 66 -23.34 -5.75 8.49
N LEU A 67 -24.26 -6.65 8.84
CA LEU A 67 -25.60 -6.29 9.34
C LEU A 67 -25.58 -5.83 10.80
N ARG A 68 -24.68 -6.37 11.62
CA ARG A 68 -24.58 -6.08 13.07
C ARG A 68 -23.71 -4.87 13.39
N LEU A 69 -22.83 -4.48 12.47
CA LEU A 69 -21.82 -3.45 12.72
C LEU A 69 -22.34 -2.02 12.61
N TYR A 70 -23.52 -1.80 12.03
CA TYR A 70 -24.09 -0.47 11.93
C TYR A 70 -24.83 -0.10 13.22
N VAL A 71 -24.43 1.02 13.81
CA VAL A 71 -25.12 1.65 14.94
C VAL A 71 -25.64 3.00 14.46
N PRO A 72 -26.97 3.25 14.48
CA PRO A 72 -27.52 4.54 14.10
C PRO A 72 -26.94 5.68 14.95
N GLU A 73 -26.59 6.78 14.29
CA GLU A 73 -25.91 7.92 14.91
C GLU A 73 -26.87 8.83 15.70
N ASP A 74 -28.14 8.87 15.30
CA ASP A 74 -29.18 9.69 15.92
C ASP A 74 -30.58 9.04 15.82
N ALA A 75 -31.60 9.75 16.34
CA ALA A 75 -32.98 9.28 16.36
C ALA A 75 -33.61 9.16 14.97
N GLU A 76 -33.22 10.02 14.02
CA GLU A 76 -33.72 9.97 12.65
C GLU A 76 -33.15 8.74 11.93
N ALA A 77 -31.83 8.54 11.99
CA ALA A 77 -31.15 7.38 11.47
C ALA A 77 -31.72 6.09 12.06
N LYS A 78 -32.01 6.07 13.37
CA LYS A 78 -32.65 4.92 14.00
C LYS A 78 -34.05 4.66 13.43
N ALA A 79 -34.89 5.69 13.30
CA ALA A 79 -36.24 5.54 12.76
C ALA A 79 -36.22 5.07 11.29
N VAL A 80 -35.30 5.62 10.48
CA VAL A 80 -35.08 5.20 9.09
C VAL A 80 -34.63 3.74 9.03
N ASP A 81 -33.67 3.34 9.86
CA ASP A 81 -33.16 1.97 9.87
C ASP A 81 -34.23 0.96 10.31
N ASP A 82 -34.98 1.29 11.36
CA ASP A 82 -36.09 0.47 11.86
C ASP A 82 -37.19 0.33 10.79
N TYR A 83 -37.53 1.41 10.09
CA TYR A 83 -38.52 1.37 9.01
C TYR A 83 -38.08 0.46 7.87
N ILE A 84 -36.83 0.60 7.39
CA ILE A 84 -36.30 -0.25 6.31
C ILE A 84 -36.27 -1.73 6.73
N ASN A 85 -35.79 -2.03 7.94
CA ASN A 85 -35.68 -3.40 8.42
C ASN A 85 -37.03 -4.10 8.60
N ASN A 86 -38.06 -3.35 8.99
CA ASN A 86 -39.40 -3.88 9.23
C ASN A 86 -40.32 -3.81 8.01
N HIS A 87 -39.86 -3.23 6.90
CA HIS A 87 -40.67 -3.10 5.69
C HIS A 87 -41.03 -4.47 5.08
N PRO A 88 -42.26 -4.70 4.58
CA PRO A 88 -42.68 -5.97 3.97
C PRO A 88 -41.74 -6.47 2.86
N LEU A 89 -41.22 -5.55 2.03
CA LEU A 89 -40.21 -5.89 1.01
C LEU A 89 -38.95 -6.55 1.62
N ALA A 90 -38.43 -6.04 2.73
CA ALA A 90 -37.25 -6.61 3.39
C ALA A 90 -37.56 -8.03 3.91
N ALA A 91 -38.75 -8.23 4.49
CA ALA A 91 -39.21 -9.55 4.93
C ALA A 91 -39.35 -10.54 3.76
N THR A 92 -39.84 -10.09 2.60
CA THR A 92 -39.92 -10.90 1.37
C THR A 92 -38.54 -11.31 0.88
N MET A 93 -37.60 -10.36 0.79
CA MET A 93 -36.23 -10.66 0.32
C MET A 93 -35.48 -11.63 1.25
N ARG A 94 -35.71 -11.57 2.58
CA ARG A 94 -35.15 -12.52 3.55
C ARG A 94 -35.69 -13.94 3.44
N ARG A 95 -36.86 -14.13 2.81
CA ARG A 95 -37.46 -15.47 2.57
C ARG A 95 -36.96 -16.11 1.27
N GLU A 96 -36.36 -15.33 0.36
CA GLU A 96 -35.79 -15.86 -0.87
C GLU A 96 -34.47 -16.59 -0.57
N ALA A 97 -34.47 -17.91 -0.71
CA ALA A 97 -33.33 -18.76 -0.32
C ALA A 97 -32.03 -18.50 -1.10
N ASP A 98 -32.11 -17.86 -2.28
CA ASP A 98 -30.96 -17.56 -3.13
C ASP A 98 -30.47 -16.11 -3.05
N MET A 99 -31.06 -15.31 -2.15
CA MET A 99 -30.72 -13.92 -1.89
C MET A 99 -29.88 -13.80 -0.62
N VAL A 100 -28.72 -13.14 -0.73
CA VAL A 100 -27.83 -12.88 0.41
C VAL A 100 -28.00 -11.44 0.87
N GLU A 101 -28.45 -11.27 2.12
CA GLU A 101 -28.61 -9.96 2.77
C GLU A 101 -27.28 -9.44 3.31
N SER A 102 -26.98 -8.16 3.08
CA SER A 102 -25.82 -7.49 3.68
C SER A 102 -25.94 -5.96 3.66
N ARG A 103 -25.07 -5.27 4.39
CA ARG A 103 -24.74 -3.85 4.18
C ARG A 103 -23.34 -3.77 3.58
N PRO A 104 -23.19 -3.73 2.24
CA PRO A 104 -21.91 -4.00 1.60
C PRO A 104 -20.73 -3.15 2.10
N HIS A 105 -20.96 -1.88 2.40
CA HIS A 105 -19.92 -0.96 2.89
C HIS A 105 -19.55 -1.15 4.36
N MET A 106 -20.39 -1.82 5.15
CA MET A 106 -20.07 -2.14 6.54
C MET A 106 -19.02 -3.25 6.64
N ARG A 107 -18.76 -3.97 5.53
CA ARG A 107 -17.64 -4.91 5.42
C ARG A 107 -16.28 -4.21 5.37
N LEU A 108 -16.26 -2.95 4.93
CA LEU A 108 -15.03 -2.15 4.88
C LEU A 108 -14.68 -1.67 6.30
N PRO A 109 -13.40 -1.71 6.71
CA PRO A 109 -12.94 -1.00 7.91
C PRO A 109 -13.27 0.48 7.86
N ASP A 110 -13.51 1.09 9.03
CA ASP A 110 -13.94 2.49 9.15
C ASP A 110 -13.01 3.48 8.43
N GLY A 111 -11.70 3.27 8.52
CA GLY A 111 -10.70 4.11 7.84
C GLY A 111 -10.84 4.08 6.31
N LEU A 112 -11.10 2.92 5.72
CA LEU A 112 -11.29 2.77 4.28
C LEU A 112 -12.69 3.21 3.83
N ARG A 113 -13.70 3.02 4.69
CA ARG A 113 -15.09 3.40 4.40
C ARG A 113 -15.23 4.90 4.18
N ARG A 114 -14.47 5.74 4.91
CA ARG A 114 -14.43 7.21 4.73
C ARG A 114 -13.96 7.66 3.35
N HIS A 115 -13.18 6.84 2.67
CA HIS A 115 -12.70 7.10 1.30
C HIS A 115 -13.64 6.54 0.23
N ASN A 116 -14.76 5.94 0.62
CA ASN A 116 -15.79 5.48 -0.30
C ASN A 116 -16.89 6.53 -0.48
N LEU A 117 -17.31 6.75 -1.72
CA LEU A 117 -18.30 7.77 -2.06
C LEU A 117 -19.65 7.53 -1.36
N THR A 118 -20.30 6.39 -1.54
CA THR A 118 -21.63 6.14 -0.91
C THR A 118 -21.53 5.45 0.46
N GLY A 119 -20.41 4.78 0.75
CA GLY A 119 -20.15 4.16 2.05
C GLY A 119 -19.69 5.15 3.12
N GLY A 120 -19.18 6.32 2.72
CA GLY A 120 -18.62 7.33 3.63
C GLY A 120 -19.04 8.76 3.27
N THR A 121 -18.54 9.30 2.16
CA THR A 121 -18.72 10.72 1.80
C THR A 121 -20.18 11.15 1.68
N LEU A 122 -21.04 10.29 1.16
CA LEU A 122 -22.48 10.52 0.98
C LEU A 122 -23.33 9.84 2.05
N LEU A 123 -22.72 9.22 3.06
CA LEU A 123 -23.41 8.50 4.14
C LEU A 123 -23.50 9.36 5.40
N GLY A 124 -24.68 9.40 6.01
CA GLY A 124 -24.93 10.01 7.32
C GLY A 124 -26.17 10.90 7.34
N PRO A 125 -26.44 11.58 8.47
CA PRO A 125 -27.60 12.45 8.63
C PRO A 125 -27.71 13.47 7.49
N GLY A 126 -28.94 13.70 7.02
CA GLY A 126 -29.23 14.57 5.88
C GLY A 126 -28.80 14.05 4.50
N ARG A 127 -28.00 12.97 4.39
CA ARG A 127 -27.51 12.43 3.10
C ARG A 127 -28.15 11.07 2.80
N ILE A 128 -27.40 10.04 2.43
CA ILE A 128 -27.90 8.67 2.52
C ILE A 128 -27.94 8.35 4.02
N THR A 129 -29.14 8.38 4.62
CA THR A 129 -29.27 8.49 6.09
C THR A 129 -28.70 7.28 6.83
N VAL A 130 -28.85 6.08 6.27
CA VAL A 130 -28.33 4.83 6.83
C VAL A 130 -27.67 4.00 5.72
N PRO A 131 -26.68 3.13 6.03
CA PRO A 131 -26.05 2.30 5.01
C PRO A 131 -27.10 1.44 4.32
N PRO A 132 -27.18 1.42 2.98
CA PRO A 132 -28.22 0.65 2.30
C PRO A 132 -28.20 -0.83 2.67
N ILE A 133 -29.38 -1.42 2.86
CA ILE A 133 -29.52 -2.88 2.92
C ILE A 133 -29.60 -3.38 1.48
N CYS A 134 -28.84 -4.43 1.18
CA CYS A 134 -28.80 -5.06 -0.13
C CYS A 134 -29.05 -6.56 -0.02
N TRP A 135 -29.88 -7.08 -0.91
CA TRP A 135 -30.07 -8.51 -1.17
C TRP A 135 -29.53 -8.82 -2.55
N THR A 136 -28.50 -9.66 -2.62
CA THR A 136 -27.85 -10.03 -3.88
C THR A 136 -28.09 -11.50 -4.17
N ARG A 137 -28.57 -11.80 -5.38
CA ARG A 137 -28.78 -13.17 -5.82
C ARG A 137 -27.45 -13.86 -6.09
N ASN A 138 -27.32 -15.09 -5.61
CA ASN A 138 -26.13 -15.93 -5.80
C ASN A 138 -25.62 -15.91 -7.26
N GLY A 139 -24.31 -15.73 -7.41
CA GLY A 139 -23.64 -15.62 -8.71
C GLY A 139 -23.81 -14.26 -9.40
N GLY A 140 -24.24 -13.22 -8.70
CA GLY A 140 -24.32 -11.86 -9.25
C GLY A 140 -25.37 -11.70 -10.35
N LYS A 141 -26.54 -12.30 -10.17
CA LYS A 141 -27.61 -12.32 -11.18
C LYS A 141 -28.62 -11.19 -11.01
N ALA A 142 -28.87 -10.78 -9.78
CA ALA A 142 -29.84 -9.74 -9.44
C ALA A 142 -29.47 -9.08 -8.12
N LEU A 143 -29.92 -7.84 -7.93
CA LEU A 143 -29.76 -7.10 -6.69
C LEU A 143 -31.02 -6.29 -6.39
N VAL A 144 -31.43 -6.29 -5.13
CA VAL A 144 -32.44 -5.38 -4.58
C VAL A 144 -31.79 -4.61 -3.43
N SER A 145 -31.91 -3.29 -3.42
CA SER A 145 -31.39 -2.47 -2.32
C SER A 145 -32.40 -1.41 -1.90
N ILE A 146 -32.50 -1.16 -0.60
CA ILE A 146 -33.35 -0.10 -0.04
C ILE A 146 -32.45 0.99 0.54
N SER A 147 -32.78 2.25 0.24
CA SER A 147 -32.08 3.44 0.73
C SER A 147 -33.06 4.55 1.09
N HIS A 148 -32.69 5.41 2.04
CA HIS A 148 -33.39 6.66 2.33
C HIS A 148 -32.54 7.85 1.89
N LEU A 149 -33.18 8.83 1.24
CA LEU A 149 -32.51 9.99 0.67
C LEU A 149 -32.85 11.25 1.46
N GLY A 150 -31.90 11.77 2.24
CA GLY A 150 -32.06 12.98 3.04
C GLY A 150 -32.02 14.29 2.25
N THR A 151 -32.00 15.40 2.98
CA THR A 151 -32.18 16.77 2.47
C THR A 151 -30.94 17.42 1.87
N ASP A 152 -29.75 16.96 2.23
CA ASP A 152 -28.49 17.65 1.97
C ASP A 152 -27.91 17.33 0.59
N MET A 153 -28.51 16.37 -0.11
CA MET A 153 -28.13 15.95 -1.46
C MET A 153 -29.08 16.51 -2.52
N CYS A 154 -29.68 17.68 -2.26
CA CYS A 154 -30.60 18.34 -3.18
C CYS A 154 -29.87 19.25 -4.18
N GLY A 155 -30.30 19.22 -5.44
CA GLY A 155 -29.85 20.17 -6.47
C GLY A 155 -30.74 21.41 -6.58
N HIS A 156 -32.02 21.24 -6.27
CA HIS A 156 -33.02 22.29 -6.11
C HIS A 156 -33.69 22.07 -4.75
N PRO A 157 -34.16 23.11 -4.03
CA PRO A 157 -34.79 22.95 -2.72
C PRO A 157 -35.84 21.81 -2.70
N GLY A 158 -35.58 20.79 -1.87
CA GLY A 158 -36.45 19.62 -1.71
C GLY A 158 -36.42 18.58 -2.83
N ILE A 159 -35.58 18.74 -3.86
CA ILE A 159 -35.40 17.77 -4.95
C ILE A 159 -33.97 17.24 -4.94
N VAL A 160 -33.85 15.92 -4.74
CA VAL A 160 -32.58 15.18 -4.77
C VAL A 160 -31.88 15.41 -6.11
N HIS A 161 -30.59 15.71 -6.04
CA HIS A 161 -29.75 15.94 -7.20
C HIS A 161 -29.63 14.67 -8.04
N GLY A 162 -29.84 14.78 -9.36
CA GLY A 162 -29.78 13.63 -10.28
C GLY A 162 -28.43 12.88 -10.26
N GLY A 163 -27.35 13.58 -9.92
CA GLY A 163 -26.03 12.99 -9.67
C GLY A 163 -26.00 11.97 -8.53
N LEU A 164 -26.78 12.16 -7.44
CA LEU A 164 -26.88 11.15 -6.39
C LEU A 164 -27.53 9.87 -6.95
N LEU A 165 -28.62 10.02 -7.70
CA LEU A 165 -29.31 8.89 -8.34
C LEU A 165 -28.39 8.16 -9.34
N ALA A 166 -27.57 8.91 -10.08
CA ALA A 166 -26.57 8.33 -10.98
C ALA A 166 -25.53 7.51 -10.21
N THR A 167 -25.00 8.05 -9.11
CA THR A 167 -24.05 7.34 -8.25
C THR A 167 -24.66 6.06 -7.67
N MET A 168 -25.91 6.10 -7.21
CA MET A 168 -26.62 4.93 -6.69
C MET A 168 -26.83 3.85 -7.76
N LEU A 169 -27.25 4.27 -8.96
CA LEU A 169 -27.42 3.38 -10.10
C LEU A 169 -26.08 2.74 -10.48
N ASP A 170 -25.04 3.53 -10.72
CA ASP A 170 -23.71 3.05 -11.08
C ASP A 170 -23.21 1.99 -10.09
N GLU A 171 -23.23 2.33 -8.81
CA GLU A 171 -22.74 1.44 -7.77
C GLU A 171 -23.56 0.17 -7.61
N GLY A 172 -24.89 0.29 -7.56
CA GLY A 172 -25.73 -0.89 -7.33
C GLY A 172 -25.80 -1.81 -8.55
N LEU A 173 -25.73 -1.27 -9.77
CA LEU A 173 -25.56 -2.07 -11.00
C LEU A 173 -24.19 -2.78 -11.00
N ALA A 174 -23.12 -2.12 -10.54
CA ALA A 174 -21.80 -2.74 -10.40
C ALA A 174 -21.87 -3.92 -9.43
N ARG A 175 -22.41 -3.69 -8.23
CA ARG A 175 -22.58 -4.73 -7.19
C ARG A 175 -23.40 -5.91 -7.68
N CYS A 176 -24.46 -5.66 -8.43
CA CYS A 176 -25.30 -6.70 -9.02
C CYS A 176 -24.46 -7.72 -9.79
N CYS A 177 -23.50 -7.27 -10.60
CA CYS A 177 -22.73 -8.15 -11.48
C CYS A 177 -21.37 -8.61 -10.93
N PHE A 178 -20.94 -8.15 -9.75
CA PHE A 178 -19.64 -8.56 -9.20
C PHE A 178 -19.50 -10.08 -9.14
N GLY A 179 -20.48 -10.80 -8.56
CA GLY A 179 -20.43 -12.26 -8.48
C GLY A 179 -20.42 -12.99 -9.83
N ALA A 180 -20.72 -12.29 -10.93
CA ALA A 180 -20.71 -12.84 -12.29
C ALA A 180 -19.41 -12.50 -13.07
N LEU A 181 -18.60 -11.57 -12.55
CA LEU A 181 -17.37 -11.12 -13.17
C LEU A 181 -16.14 -11.83 -12.59
N PRO A 182 -15.06 -12.01 -13.39
CA PRO A 182 -13.80 -12.54 -12.88
C PRO A 182 -13.29 -11.75 -11.68
N HIS A 183 -12.91 -12.47 -10.62
CA HIS A 183 -12.39 -11.92 -9.36
C HIS A 183 -13.36 -11.01 -8.60
N ASN A 184 -14.66 -11.11 -8.87
CA ASN A 184 -15.70 -10.33 -8.21
C ASN A 184 -15.52 -8.81 -8.31
N VAL A 185 -14.93 -8.33 -9.42
CA VAL A 185 -14.65 -6.91 -9.64
C VAL A 185 -15.05 -6.47 -11.04
N GLY A 186 -15.64 -5.29 -11.12
CA GLY A 186 -15.97 -4.61 -12.37
C GLY A 186 -15.83 -3.11 -12.22
N VAL A 187 -15.38 -2.45 -13.29
CA VAL A 187 -15.41 -0.99 -13.42
C VAL A 187 -16.38 -0.59 -14.53
N THR A 188 -17.04 0.54 -14.36
CA THR A 188 -18.03 1.07 -15.30
C THR A 188 -17.35 1.48 -16.60
N ALA A 189 -17.72 0.84 -17.70
CA ALA A 189 -17.24 1.20 -19.04
C ALA A 189 -18.27 2.03 -19.82
N LYS A 190 -19.57 1.78 -19.59
CA LYS A 190 -20.67 2.61 -20.09
C LYS A 190 -21.78 2.62 -19.04
N LEU A 191 -22.39 3.78 -18.83
CA LEU A 191 -23.60 3.95 -18.05
C LEU A 191 -24.53 4.90 -18.81
N GLU A 192 -25.77 4.48 -19.01
CA GLU A 192 -26.82 5.28 -19.64
C GLU A 192 -28.01 5.35 -18.71
N ILE A 193 -28.45 6.56 -18.35
CA ILE A 193 -29.51 6.78 -17.36
C ILE A 193 -30.63 7.60 -17.99
N ASN A 194 -31.85 7.12 -17.81
CA ASN A 194 -33.09 7.80 -18.15
C ASN A 194 -33.80 8.23 -16.87
N TYR A 195 -33.72 9.52 -16.52
CA TYR A 195 -34.47 10.10 -15.42
C TYR A 195 -35.94 10.24 -15.83
N ARG A 196 -36.83 9.66 -15.03
CA ARG A 196 -38.27 9.61 -15.33
C ARG A 196 -39.06 10.63 -14.54
N LYS A 197 -38.77 10.80 -13.25
CA LYS A 197 -39.46 11.75 -12.36
C LYS A 197 -38.50 12.41 -11.37
N PRO A 198 -38.78 13.66 -10.93
CA PRO A 198 -38.08 14.26 -9.80
C PRO A 198 -38.21 13.41 -8.54
N VAL A 199 -37.16 13.38 -7.73
CA VAL A 199 -37.12 12.62 -6.47
C VAL A 199 -37.08 13.62 -5.33
N HIS A 200 -38.06 13.57 -4.43
CA HIS A 200 -38.11 14.46 -3.28
C HIS A 200 -37.15 13.98 -2.18
N ALA A 201 -36.54 14.91 -1.45
CA ALA A 201 -35.85 14.55 -0.21
C ALA A 201 -36.83 13.93 0.80
N GLY A 202 -36.33 13.03 1.65
CA GLY A 202 -37.11 12.19 2.54
C GLY A 202 -37.69 10.92 1.89
N THR A 203 -37.45 10.70 0.59
CA THR A 203 -38.00 9.53 -0.11
C THR A 203 -37.18 8.27 0.21
N TYR A 204 -37.87 7.18 0.52
CA TYR A 204 -37.30 5.83 0.50
C TYR A 204 -37.35 5.28 -0.93
N VAL A 205 -36.22 4.78 -1.41
CA VAL A 205 -36.09 4.25 -2.77
C VAL A 205 -35.61 2.82 -2.77
N VAL A 206 -36.06 2.07 -3.77
CA VAL A 206 -35.63 0.71 -4.07
C VAL A 206 -34.83 0.74 -5.36
N LEU A 207 -33.60 0.24 -5.32
CA LEU A 207 -32.86 -0.11 -6.51
C LEU A 207 -33.11 -1.59 -6.82
N ARG A 208 -33.56 -1.87 -8.05
CA ARG A 208 -33.60 -3.22 -8.60
C ARG A 208 -32.66 -3.31 -9.78
N ALA A 209 -31.80 -4.32 -9.80
CA ALA A 209 -30.86 -4.56 -10.88
C ALA A 209 -30.81 -6.03 -11.29
N GLN A 210 -30.51 -6.28 -12.55
CA GLN A 210 -30.36 -7.60 -13.14
C GLN A 210 -29.16 -7.64 -14.08
N THR A 211 -28.32 -8.65 -13.92
CA THR A 211 -27.25 -8.96 -14.88
C THR A 211 -27.87 -9.67 -16.08
N VAL A 212 -27.90 -8.99 -17.22
CA VAL A 212 -28.61 -9.44 -18.44
C VAL A 212 -27.76 -10.36 -19.29
N ARG A 213 -26.45 -10.08 -19.37
CA ARG A 213 -25.51 -10.83 -20.21
C ARG A 213 -24.11 -10.75 -19.60
N VAL A 214 -23.34 -11.83 -19.73
CA VAL A 214 -21.93 -11.90 -19.31
C VAL A 214 -21.10 -12.55 -20.41
N GLU A 215 -20.00 -11.90 -20.81
CA GLU A 215 -19.07 -12.43 -21.80
C GLU A 215 -17.62 -12.19 -21.37
N GLY A 216 -16.98 -13.25 -20.89
CA GLY A 216 -15.61 -13.22 -20.40
C GLY A 216 -15.44 -12.21 -19.26
N ARG A 217 -14.87 -11.04 -19.55
CA ARG A 217 -14.64 -9.97 -18.57
C ARG A 217 -15.71 -8.88 -18.59
N LYS A 218 -16.78 -9.02 -19.38
CA LYS A 218 -17.81 -8.00 -19.57
C LYS A 218 -19.14 -8.45 -18.99
N ALA A 219 -19.84 -7.56 -18.29
CA ALA A 219 -21.20 -7.79 -17.81
C ALA A 219 -22.09 -6.61 -18.22
N TRP A 220 -23.25 -6.92 -18.80
CA TRP A 220 -24.30 -5.96 -19.11
C TRP A 220 -25.36 -6.06 -18.03
N VAL A 221 -25.72 -4.93 -17.44
CA VAL A 221 -26.63 -4.85 -16.31
C VAL A 221 -27.70 -3.80 -16.61
N GLU A 222 -28.94 -4.13 -16.27
CA GLU A 222 -30.06 -3.22 -16.33
C GLU A 222 -30.62 -3.04 -14.92
N GLY A 223 -31.18 -1.87 -14.65
CA GLY A 223 -31.78 -1.61 -13.36
C GLY A 223 -32.62 -0.35 -13.32
N GLN A 224 -33.34 -0.19 -12.22
CA GLN A 224 -34.19 0.97 -11.98
C GLN A 224 -34.20 1.36 -10.51
N LEU A 225 -34.32 2.65 -10.28
CA LEU A 225 -34.71 3.23 -8.99
C LEU A 225 -36.21 3.49 -9.02
N GLU A 226 -36.91 3.02 -8.00
CA GLU A 226 -38.34 3.22 -7.80
C GLU A 226 -38.62 3.63 -6.34
N THR A 227 -39.80 4.21 -6.09
CA THR A 227 -40.22 4.51 -4.71
C THR A 227 -40.45 3.21 -3.93
N LEU A 228 -39.99 3.17 -2.67
CA LEU A 228 -40.46 2.16 -1.72
C LEU A 228 -41.90 2.50 -1.34
N VAL A 229 -42.80 1.52 -1.43
CA VAL A 229 -44.23 1.70 -1.17
C VAL A 229 -44.76 0.56 -0.32
N ASP A 230 -45.83 0.83 0.43
CA ASP A 230 -46.53 -0.15 1.25
C ASP A 230 -47.29 -1.18 0.38
N GLU A 231 -47.73 -2.28 1.00
CA GLU A 231 -48.49 -3.33 0.31
C GLU A 231 -49.73 -2.77 -0.39
N GLY A 232 -49.91 -3.14 -1.67
CA GLY A 232 -51.05 -2.72 -2.50
C GLY A 232 -50.86 -1.39 -3.23
N GLN A 233 -49.74 -0.69 -3.03
CA GLN A 233 -49.39 0.50 -3.82
C GLN A 233 -48.45 0.14 -4.99
N GLU A 234 -48.55 0.89 -6.08
CA GLU A 234 -47.64 0.72 -7.23
C GLU A 234 -46.37 1.58 -7.06
N PRO A 235 -45.17 0.98 -7.12
CA PRO A 235 -43.92 1.73 -7.12
C PRO A 235 -43.84 2.67 -8.34
N VAL A 236 -43.38 3.89 -8.09
CA VAL A 236 -43.14 4.86 -9.15
C VAL A 236 -41.68 4.76 -9.60
N VAL A 237 -41.45 4.44 -10.87
CA VAL A 237 -40.10 4.43 -11.46
C VAL A 237 -39.56 5.87 -11.54
N LEU A 238 -38.44 6.11 -10.87
CA LEU A 238 -37.78 7.40 -10.74
C LEU A 238 -36.67 7.57 -11.78
N ALA A 239 -35.88 6.53 -11.98
CA ALA A 239 -34.81 6.49 -12.99
C ALA A 239 -34.57 5.05 -13.44
N GLN A 240 -34.15 4.87 -14.69
CA GLN A 240 -33.76 3.58 -15.27
C GLN A 240 -32.36 3.68 -15.83
N ALA A 241 -31.60 2.60 -15.77
CA ALA A 241 -30.25 2.58 -16.30
C ALA A 241 -29.90 1.27 -17.00
N THR A 242 -29.05 1.39 -18.01
CA THR A 242 -28.32 0.27 -18.60
C THR A 242 -26.82 0.55 -18.47
N ALA A 243 -26.05 -0.49 -18.17
CA ALA A 243 -24.63 -0.35 -17.89
C ALA A 243 -23.81 -1.52 -18.44
N LEU A 244 -22.57 -1.22 -18.80
CA LEU A 244 -21.53 -2.19 -19.14
C LEU A 244 -20.41 -2.08 -18.10
N PHE A 245 -20.18 -3.18 -17.38
CA PHE A 245 -19.04 -3.31 -16.48
C PHE A 245 -17.98 -4.22 -17.07
N VAL A 246 -16.72 -3.89 -16.82
CA VAL A 246 -15.57 -4.65 -17.31
C VAL A 246 -14.63 -4.99 -16.14
N SER A 247 -14.31 -6.27 -15.95
CA SER A 247 -13.28 -6.69 -15.00
C SER A 247 -11.89 -6.28 -15.53
N PRO A 248 -11.10 -5.47 -14.79
CA PRO A 248 -9.78 -5.02 -15.24
C PRO A 248 -8.81 -6.17 -15.48
N ARG A 249 -7.91 -6.08 -16.47
CA ARG A 249 -6.94 -7.17 -16.75
C ARG A 249 -5.98 -7.43 -15.58
N PHE A 250 -5.62 -6.39 -14.85
CA PHE A 250 -4.81 -6.46 -13.64
C PHE A 250 -5.59 -6.96 -12.41
N ALA A 251 -6.92 -7.16 -12.49
CA ALA A 251 -7.69 -7.76 -11.41
C ALA A 251 -7.20 -9.16 -11.04
N SER A 252 -6.65 -9.90 -12.00
CA SER A 252 -6.01 -11.20 -11.73
C SER A 252 -4.73 -11.10 -10.90
N VAL A 253 -4.02 -9.97 -10.97
CA VAL A 253 -2.85 -9.66 -10.15
C VAL A 253 -3.30 -9.22 -8.76
N MET A 254 -4.31 -8.34 -8.68
CA MET A 254 -4.91 -7.90 -7.41
C MET A 254 -5.61 -9.04 -6.66
N ALA A 255 -6.26 -9.98 -7.36
CA ALA A 255 -6.86 -11.16 -6.77
C ALA A 255 -5.83 -12.17 -6.27
N LYS A 256 -4.64 -12.22 -6.88
CA LYS A 256 -3.49 -12.97 -6.34
C LYS A 256 -2.88 -12.28 -5.12
N LEU A 257 -2.88 -10.94 -5.09
CA LEU A 257 -2.53 -10.14 -3.91
C LEU A 257 -3.58 -10.28 -2.78
N ASN A 258 -4.87 -10.42 -3.12
CA ASN A 258 -5.95 -10.69 -2.16
C ASN A 258 -6.02 -12.18 -1.74
N ALA A 259 -5.65 -13.12 -2.60
CA ALA A 259 -5.44 -14.51 -2.18
C ALA A 259 -4.23 -14.63 -1.22
N THR A 260 -3.36 -13.63 -1.20
CA THR A 260 -2.30 -13.45 -0.19
C THR A 260 -2.70 -12.48 0.93
N SER A 261 -3.92 -11.92 0.94
CA SER A 261 -4.41 -10.95 1.96
C SER A 261 -4.91 -11.58 3.26
N ASN A 262 -4.44 -12.79 3.60
CA ASN A 262 -4.28 -13.16 5.00
C ASN A 262 -3.05 -12.47 5.63
N ILE A 263 -2.32 -11.66 4.87
CA ILE A 263 -1.19 -10.86 5.33
C ILE A 263 -1.68 -9.43 5.53
N THR A 264 -1.99 -9.08 6.77
CA THR A 264 -2.26 -7.71 7.20
C THR A 264 -0.93 -7.00 7.46
N TRP A 265 -0.79 -5.77 6.99
CA TRP A 265 0.32 -4.91 7.43
C TRP A 265 0.07 -4.56 8.89
N HIS A 266 0.98 -4.98 9.79
CA HIS A 266 0.95 -4.53 11.18
C HIS A 266 1.29 -3.03 11.24
N PRO A 267 0.73 -2.27 12.18
CA PRO A 267 1.19 -0.91 12.47
C PRO A 267 2.70 -0.95 12.74
N SER A 268 3.47 -0.26 11.89
CA SER A 268 4.92 -0.21 11.96
C SER A 268 5.37 1.22 12.30
N LEU A 269 6.58 1.32 12.83
CA LEU A 269 7.31 2.59 12.94
C LEU A 269 7.22 3.37 11.62
N SER A 270 6.85 4.65 11.66
CA SER A 270 6.84 5.48 10.46
C SER A 270 8.26 5.57 9.87
N ARG A 271 8.37 5.79 8.57
CA ARG A 271 9.64 6.03 7.90
C ARG A 271 10.28 7.33 8.42
N HIS A 272 9.49 8.36 8.74
CA HIS A 272 10.00 9.56 9.40
C HIS A 272 10.69 9.24 10.74
N GLU A 273 9.99 8.55 11.66
CA GLU A 273 10.56 8.14 12.94
C GLU A 273 11.80 7.24 12.76
N ARG A 274 11.75 6.29 11.81
CA ARG A 274 12.88 5.42 11.50
C ARG A 274 14.11 6.22 11.05
N ASN A 275 13.93 7.16 10.11
CA ASN A 275 15.01 7.98 9.62
C ASN A 275 15.62 8.86 10.73
N GLN A 276 14.79 9.40 11.63
CA GLN A 276 15.27 10.16 12.79
C GLN A 276 16.10 9.28 13.74
N LEU A 277 15.57 8.10 14.11
CA LEU A 277 16.25 7.16 15.02
C LEU A 277 17.55 6.60 14.43
N ARG A 278 17.58 6.38 13.12
CA ARG A 278 18.76 5.92 12.37
C ARG A 278 19.73 7.06 12.03
N ARG A 279 19.33 8.33 12.23
CA ARG A 279 20.07 9.54 11.82
C ARG A 279 20.50 9.52 10.36
N GLN A 280 19.68 8.89 9.52
CA GLN A 280 19.96 8.71 8.10
C GLN A 280 18.65 8.55 7.34
N ARG A 281 18.58 9.13 6.14
CA ARG A 281 17.49 8.89 5.19
C ARG A 281 17.92 7.78 4.21
N GLY A 282 17.04 6.81 4.00
CA GLY A 282 17.23 5.82 2.94
C GLY A 282 16.59 6.27 1.63
N PHE A 283 17.24 5.93 0.52
CA PHE A 283 16.84 6.23 -0.84
C PHE A 283 17.50 5.24 -1.81
N THR A 284 17.05 5.24 -3.07
CA THR A 284 17.58 4.33 -4.10
C THR A 284 18.37 5.09 -5.15
N ILE A 285 19.61 4.65 -5.37
CA ILE A 285 20.47 5.03 -6.49
C ILE A 285 20.35 3.93 -7.55
N TRP A 286 19.74 4.26 -8.68
CA TRP A 286 19.45 3.34 -9.76
C TRP A 286 20.39 3.54 -10.96
N LEU A 287 21.46 2.76 -11.05
CA LEU A 287 22.36 2.81 -12.19
C LEU A 287 21.77 1.99 -13.35
N THR A 288 21.64 2.63 -14.52
CA THR A 288 21.24 2.00 -15.79
C THR A 288 22.29 2.27 -16.88
N GLY A 289 22.43 1.35 -17.84
CA GLY A 289 23.43 1.47 -18.90
C GLY A 289 23.78 0.13 -19.54
N LEU A 290 24.46 0.16 -20.68
CA LEU A 290 24.91 -1.03 -21.42
C LEU A 290 25.77 -1.98 -20.59
N SER A 291 25.86 -3.26 -20.99
CA SER A 291 26.85 -4.17 -20.41
C SER A 291 28.26 -3.56 -20.53
N ALA A 292 29.16 -3.83 -19.59
CA ALA A 292 30.51 -3.24 -19.55
C ALA A 292 30.59 -1.69 -19.52
N SER A 293 29.48 -0.97 -19.30
CA SER A 293 29.49 0.49 -19.14
C SER A 293 30.14 1.00 -17.84
N GLY A 294 30.47 0.11 -16.90
CA GLY A 294 31.12 0.46 -15.62
C GLY A 294 30.17 0.59 -14.43
N LYS A 295 28.87 0.26 -14.56
CA LYS A 295 27.88 0.32 -13.46
C LYS A 295 28.37 -0.33 -12.16
N SER A 296 28.78 -1.60 -12.20
CA SER A 296 29.21 -2.32 -10.99
C SER A 296 30.48 -1.72 -10.39
N THR A 297 31.40 -1.22 -11.22
CA THR A 297 32.64 -0.56 -10.79
C THR A 297 32.32 0.73 -10.04
N VAL A 298 31.51 1.60 -10.63
CA VAL A 298 31.07 2.86 -10.00
C VAL A 298 30.24 2.57 -8.74
N ALA A 299 29.31 1.62 -8.79
CA ALA A 299 28.48 1.24 -7.65
C ALA A 299 29.32 0.74 -6.45
N THR A 300 30.37 -0.03 -6.71
CA THR A 300 31.27 -0.53 -5.66
C THR A 300 32.08 0.61 -5.03
N ALA A 301 32.65 1.50 -5.84
CA ALA A 301 33.39 2.65 -5.34
C ALA A 301 32.48 3.64 -4.59
N LEU A 302 31.25 3.85 -5.07
CA LEU A 302 30.26 4.69 -4.42
C LEU A 302 29.80 4.10 -3.07
N GLU A 303 29.56 2.80 -3.00
CA GLU A 303 29.25 2.09 -1.76
C GLU A 303 30.36 2.30 -0.72
N GLN A 304 31.62 2.10 -1.11
CA GLN A 304 32.77 2.37 -0.24
C GLN A 304 32.84 3.83 0.22
N HIS A 305 32.61 4.79 -0.68
CA HIS A 305 32.61 6.20 -0.35
C HIS A 305 31.54 6.55 0.70
N LEU A 306 30.30 6.10 0.48
CA LEU A 306 29.19 6.35 1.42
C LEU A 306 29.44 5.71 2.79
N LEU A 307 30.00 4.49 2.83
CA LEU A 307 30.38 3.83 4.08
C LEU A 307 31.49 4.60 4.83
N HIS A 308 32.45 5.19 4.14
CA HIS A 308 33.47 6.05 4.77
C HIS A 308 32.88 7.33 5.38
N LEU A 309 31.77 7.85 4.84
CA LEU A 309 30.98 8.94 5.43
C LEU A 309 30.14 8.50 6.64
N GLY A 310 30.18 7.21 7.00
CA GLY A 310 29.39 6.64 8.09
C GLY A 310 27.94 6.33 7.70
N LEU A 311 27.61 6.34 6.41
CA LEU A 311 26.27 6.08 5.92
C LEU A 311 26.07 4.59 5.64
N ALA A 312 24.94 4.02 6.05
CA ALA A 312 24.56 2.68 5.65
C ALA A 312 24.19 2.67 4.15
N ALA A 313 24.96 1.96 3.34
CA ALA A 313 24.71 1.75 1.92
C ALA A 313 24.83 0.26 1.59
N TYR A 314 24.07 -0.20 0.61
CA TYR A 314 24.12 -1.60 0.16
C TYR A 314 23.88 -1.72 -1.34
N ARG A 315 24.77 -2.44 -2.02
CA ARG A 315 24.72 -2.66 -3.46
C ARG A 315 23.91 -3.91 -3.82
N LEU A 316 23.00 -3.76 -4.77
CA LEU A 316 22.21 -4.83 -5.39
C LEU A 316 22.66 -4.98 -6.85
N ASP A 317 23.20 -6.14 -7.20
CA ASP A 317 23.76 -6.38 -8.53
C ASP A 317 23.50 -7.80 -9.06
N GLY A 318 24.04 -8.08 -10.24
CA GLY A 318 23.94 -9.39 -10.86
C GLY A 318 24.59 -10.51 -10.04
N ASP A 319 25.61 -10.22 -9.22
CA ASP A 319 26.34 -11.26 -8.51
C ASP A 319 25.58 -11.70 -7.25
N ASN A 320 24.98 -10.77 -6.49
CA ASN A 320 24.24 -11.10 -5.27
C ASN A 320 22.74 -11.36 -5.46
N VAL A 321 22.11 -10.84 -6.53
CA VAL A 321 20.68 -11.07 -6.79
C VAL A 321 20.45 -12.26 -7.73
N ARG A 322 21.23 -12.38 -8.82
CA ARG A 322 20.92 -13.33 -9.91
C ARG A 322 21.05 -14.78 -9.52
N PHE A 323 22.00 -15.10 -8.65
CA PHE A 323 22.23 -16.48 -8.18
C PHE A 323 21.46 -16.80 -6.89
N GLY A 324 20.83 -15.81 -6.26
CA GLY A 324 20.02 -15.95 -5.05
C GLY A 324 18.54 -15.76 -5.33
N LEU A 325 18.05 -14.55 -5.10
CA LEU A 325 16.63 -14.17 -5.22
C LEU A 325 16.05 -14.42 -6.61
N ASN A 326 16.84 -14.21 -7.67
CA ASN A 326 16.39 -14.28 -9.06
C ASN A 326 16.96 -15.48 -9.82
N LYS A 327 17.35 -16.55 -9.11
CA LYS A 327 17.95 -17.75 -9.70
C LYS A 327 17.02 -18.54 -10.63
N ASP A 328 15.72 -18.33 -10.49
CA ASP A 328 14.67 -18.93 -11.32
C ASP A 328 14.46 -18.21 -12.65
N LEU A 329 15.10 -17.04 -12.87
CA LEU A 329 14.85 -16.19 -14.03
C LEU A 329 15.92 -16.36 -15.11
N GLY A 330 15.46 -16.61 -16.35
CA GLY A 330 16.27 -16.63 -17.56
C GLY A 330 16.53 -15.23 -18.15
N PHE A 331 16.92 -15.17 -19.42
CA PHE A 331 17.25 -13.93 -20.13
C PHE A 331 16.20 -13.48 -21.14
N SER A 332 15.01 -14.11 -21.15
CA SER A 332 13.89 -13.66 -21.98
C SER A 332 13.42 -12.26 -21.57
N GLU A 333 12.69 -11.56 -22.43
CA GLU A 333 12.09 -10.26 -22.09
C GLU A 333 11.25 -10.34 -20.82
N LYS A 334 10.34 -11.33 -20.73
CA LYS A 334 9.51 -11.55 -19.54
C LYS A 334 10.35 -11.74 -18.27
N ASP A 335 11.43 -12.52 -18.33
CA ASP A 335 12.30 -12.75 -17.19
C ASP A 335 13.10 -11.50 -16.81
N ARG A 336 13.44 -10.64 -17.77
CA ARG A 336 14.10 -9.34 -17.51
C ARG A 336 13.15 -8.40 -16.79
N ASN A 337 11.91 -8.30 -17.24
CA ASN A 337 10.92 -7.41 -16.63
C ASN A 337 10.64 -7.87 -15.19
N GLU A 338 10.47 -9.17 -14.96
CA GLU A 338 10.29 -9.73 -13.60
C GLU A 338 11.55 -9.56 -12.74
N ASN A 339 12.75 -9.72 -13.32
CA ASN A 339 14.00 -9.48 -12.63
C ASN A 339 14.08 -8.03 -12.12
N ILE A 340 13.81 -7.06 -12.99
CA ILE A 340 13.81 -5.63 -12.62
C ILE A 340 12.71 -5.32 -11.60
N ARG A 341 11.50 -5.87 -11.75
CA ARG A 341 10.42 -5.70 -10.77
C ARG A 341 10.82 -6.19 -9.38
N ARG A 342 11.41 -7.39 -9.26
CA ARG A 342 11.90 -7.92 -7.96
C ARG A 342 12.98 -7.06 -7.36
N ILE A 343 13.92 -6.58 -8.17
CA ILE A 343 15.00 -5.70 -7.72
C ILE A 343 14.43 -4.37 -7.22
N ALA A 344 13.44 -3.80 -7.90
CA ALA A 344 12.80 -2.56 -7.49
C ALA A 344 12.13 -2.67 -6.11
N GLU A 345 11.42 -3.77 -5.85
CA GLU A 345 10.81 -4.03 -4.53
C GLU A 345 11.88 -4.20 -3.44
N VAL A 346 12.97 -4.91 -3.72
CA VAL A 346 14.05 -5.08 -2.74
C VAL A 346 14.77 -3.76 -2.48
N ALA A 347 15.09 -2.99 -3.51
CA ALA A 347 15.69 -1.66 -3.37
C ALA A 347 14.81 -0.74 -2.52
N LYS A 348 13.50 -0.77 -2.74
CA LYS A 348 12.52 -0.06 -1.90
C LYS A 348 12.59 -0.51 -0.44
N LEU A 349 12.67 -1.80 -0.15
CA LEU A 349 12.80 -2.29 1.23
C LEU A 349 14.09 -1.81 1.91
N PHE A 350 15.21 -1.79 1.19
CA PHE A 350 16.46 -1.20 1.70
C PHE A 350 16.30 0.31 1.96
N ALA A 351 15.73 1.05 1.03
CA ALA A 351 15.49 2.48 1.19
C ALA A 351 14.52 2.80 2.33
N ASP A 352 13.46 2.03 2.49
CA ASP A 352 12.52 2.15 3.61
C ASP A 352 13.18 1.82 4.96
N SER A 353 14.19 0.93 4.97
CA SER A 353 14.97 0.62 6.17
C SER A 353 15.98 1.69 6.60
N SER A 354 15.93 2.88 5.98
CA SER A 354 16.92 3.96 6.13
C SER A 354 18.32 3.62 5.59
N THR A 355 18.42 2.73 4.59
CA THR A 355 19.69 2.36 3.90
C THR A 355 19.73 2.96 2.50
N ILE A 356 20.90 3.37 2.02
CA ILE A 356 21.09 3.80 0.62
C ILE A 356 21.20 2.55 -0.26
N ALA A 357 20.17 2.24 -1.02
CA ALA A 357 20.17 1.11 -1.94
C ALA A 357 20.86 1.50 -3.26
N ILE A 358 21.87 0.77 -3.70
CA ILE A 358 22.60 1.06 -4.94
C ILE A 358 22.37 -0.09 -5.92
N THR A 359 21.56 0.09 -6.96
CA THR A 359 21.28 -0.98 -7.92
C THR A 359 22.14 -0.81 -9.18
N SER A 360 22.81 -1.87 -9.64
CA SER A 360 23.68 -1.82 -10.83
C SER A 360 23.28 -2.82 -11.92
N PHE A 361 22.05 -2.70 -12.44
CA PHE A 361 21.51 -3.58 -13.49
C PHE A 361 21.43 -2.86 -14.84
N ILE A 362 21.39 -3.61 -15.94
CA ILE A 362 21.24 -3.01 -17.28
C ILE A 362 19.93 -2.22 -17.35
N SER A 363 18.83 -2.79 -16.84
CA SER A 363 17.48 -2.19 -16.84
C SER A 363 17.12 -1.51 -18.17
N PRO A 364 17.10 -2.26 -19.29
CA PRO A 364 17.14 -1.69 -20.64
C PRO A 364 15.87 -0.96 -21.06
N TYR A 365 14.71 -1.31 -20.49
CA TYR A 365 13.43 -0.75 -20.89
C TYR A 365 13.04 0.43 -19.98
N ARG A 366 12.64 1.56 -20.58
CA ARG A 366 12.17 2.73 -19.84
C ARG A 366 10.95 2.43 -18.98
N ALA A 367 10.02 1.62 -19.51
CA ALA A 367 8.81 1.24 -18.80
C ALA A 367 9.12 0.56 -17.45
N ASP A 368 10.09 -0.35 -17.42
CA ASP A 368 10.48 -1.05 -16.18
C ASP A 368 11.13 -0.09 -15.17
N ARG A 369 11.97 0.83 -15.63
CA ARG A 369 12.60 1.87 -14.78
C ARG A 369 11.56 2.84 -14.22
N GLN A 370 10.57 3.20 -15.03
CA GLN A 370 9.45 4.03 -14.61
C GLN A 370 8.59 3.34 -13.55
N VAL A 371 8.27 2.05 -13.71
CA VAL A 371 7.58 1.26 -12.68
C VAL A 371 8.41 1.21 -11.40
N ALA A 372 9.73 1.00 -11.49
CA ALA A 372 10.62 1.01 -10.33
C ALA A 372 10.57 2.36 -9.59
N ARG A 373 10.60 3.48 -10.32
CA ARG A 373 10.48 4.83 -9.78
C ARG A 373 9.13 5.05 -9.08
N GLU A 374 8.03 4.69 -9.74
CA GLU A 374 6.67 4.80 -9.19
C GLU A 374 6.50 4.01 -7.89
N LEU A 375 7.07 2.80 -7.81
CA LEU A 375 7.04 1.98 -6.59
C LEU A 375 7.68 2.68 -5.38
N HIS A 376 8.71 3.49 -5.59
CA HIS A 376 9.38 4.27 -4.53
C HIS A 376 8.57 5.52 -4.16
N THR A 377 8.01 6.22 -5.15
CA THR A 377 7.19 7.41 -4.90
C THR A 377 5.87 7.06 -4.21
N GLN A 378 5.22 5.95 -4.59
CA GLN A 378 3.94 5.49 -4.03
C GLN A 378 4.11 4.72 -2.70
N ALA A 379 5.33 4.48 -2.24
CA ALA A 379 5.60 3.72 -1.02
C ALA A 379 5.12 4.39 0.28
N SER A 380 4.73 5.67 0.24
CA SER A 380 4.29 6.40 1.43
C SER A 380 3.04 5.76 2.02
N GLN A 381 3.18 5.16 3.21
CA GLN A 381 2.03 4.94 4.08
C GLN A 381 1.44 6.32 4.44
N SER A 382 0.13 6.39 4.62
CA SER A 382 -0.62 7.62 4.88
C SER A 382 0.10 8.55 5.88
N ASN A 383 0.58 9.69 5.38
CA ASN A 383 1.32 10.77 6.07
C ASN A 383 2.87 10.69 6.13
N ASP A 384 3.56 9.85 5.33
CA ASP A 384 5.03 9.82 5.28
C ASP A 384 5.64 10.36 3.97
N ASP A 385 6.92 10.74 4.02
CA ASP A 385 7.68 11.23 2.87
C ASP A 385 7.92 10.10 1.85
N ALA A 386 7.73 10.42 0.57
CA ALA A 386 8.10 9.53 -0.53
C ALA A 386 9.59 9.12 -0.48
N ILE A 387 9.89 7.91 -0.95
CA ILE A 387 11.27 7.43 -1.04
C ILE A 387 11.92 8.04 -2.29
N PRO A 388 13.05 8.79 -2.15
CA PRO A 388 13.74 9.32 -3.31
C PRO A 388 14.30 8.19 -4.20
N PHE A 389 14.16 8.37 -5.50
CA PHE A 389 14.67 7.47 -6.54
C PHE A 389 15.54 8.29 -7.51
N ILE A 390 16.83 7.96 -7.57
CA ILE A 390 17.85 8.70 -8.31
C ILE A 390 18.33 7.81 -9.45
N GLU A 391 17.85 8.05 -10.66
CA GLU A 391 18.28 7.35 -11.85
C GLU A 391 19.59 7.94 -12.39
N ILE A 392 20.60 7.08 -12.49
CA ILE A 392 21.92 7.43 -13.00
C ILE A 392 22.14 6.71 -14.32
N PHE A 393 22.23 7.48 -15.40
CA PHE A 393 22.60 6.97 -16.71
C PHE A 393 24.12 6.84 -16.82
N VAL A 394 24.59 5.59 -16.85
CA VAL A 394 26.00 5.24 -17.11
C VAL A 394 26.20 5.11 -18.62
N ASP A 395 26.43 6.26 -19.24
CA ASP A 395 26.43 6.49 -20.66
C ASP A 395 27.82 6.23 -21.27
N VAL A 396 27.92 5.18 -22.08
CA VAL A 396 29.09 4.95 -22.93
C VAL A 396 28.64 4.53 -24.31
N PRO A 397 29.36 4.91 -25.38
CA PRO A 397 29.14 4.34 -26.70
C PRO A 397 29.29 2.82 -26.68
N ILE A 398 28.50 2.12 -27.51
CA ILE A 398 28.54 0.66 -27.57
C ILE A 398 29.91 0.13 -27.98
N GLU A 399 30.64 0.85 -28.82
CA GLU A 399 31.98 0.52 -29.28
C GLU A 399 32.96 0.45 -28.10
N VAL A 400 32.83 1.38 -27.14
CA VAL A 400 33.64 1.38 -25.92
C VAL A 400 33.27 0.22 -25.01
N ALA A 401 31.99 -0.10 -24.88
CA ALA A 401 31.52 -1.26 -24.12
C ALA A 401 32.01 -2.59 -24.73
N GLU A 402 31.97 -2.71 -26.06
CA GLU A 402 32.51 -3.85 -26.82
C GLU A 402 34.02 -3.97 -26.68
N GLN A 403 34.76 -2.86 -26.68
CA GLN A 403 36.21 -2.87 -26.48
C GLN A 403 36.58 -3.37 -25.08
N ARG A 404 35.79 -3.02 -24.05
CA ARG A 404 36.05 -3.41 -22.66
C ARG A 404 35.81 -4.89 -22.42
N ASP A 405 34.71 -5.43 -22.94
CA ASP A 405 34.18 -6.80 -22.83
C ASP A 405 34.87 -7.75 -21.81
N PRO A 406 34.86 -7.44 -20.50
CA PRO A 406 35.66 -8.15 -19.50
C PRO A 406 35.20 -9.60 -19.28
N LYS A 407 33.96 -9.92 -19.69
CA LYS A 407 33.35 -11.23 -19.57
C LYS A 407 33.23 -11.96 -20.92
N GLY A 408 33.75 -11.38 -22.01
CA GLY A 408 33.67 -11.95 -23.36
C GLY A 408 32.23 -12.08 -23.90
N LEU A 409 31.28 -11.32 -23.36
CA LEU A 409 29.86 -11.43 -23.68
C LEU A 409 29.50 -10.74 -25.00
N TYR A 410 30.13 -9.60 -25.29
CA TYR A 410 29.93 -8.91 -26.57
C TYR A 410 30.44 -9.75 -27.74
N LYS A 411 31.63 -10.35 -27.59
CA LYS A 411 32.18 -11.27 -28.60
C LYS A 411 31.23 -12.44 -28.89
N LYS A 412 30.70 -13.07 -27.85
CA LYS A 412 29.72 -14.18 -27.97
C LYS A 412 28.39 -13.74 -28.57
N ALA A 413 27.91 -12.53 -28.22
CA ALA A 413 26.70 -11.97 -28.79
C ALA A 413 26.85 -11.69 -30.30
N ARG A 414 27.97 -11.08 -30.72
CA ARG A 414 28.30 -10.84 -32.13
C ARG A 414 28.44 -12.16 -32.93
N ALA A 415 28.93 -13.22 -32.30
CA ALA A 415 29.01 -14.56 -32.87
C ALA A 415 27.65 -15.30 -32.92
N GLY A 416 26.58 -14.73 -32.35
CA GLY A 416 25.25 -15.35 -32.31
C GLY A 416 25.08 -16.43 -31.24
N GLU A 417 26.09 -16.66 -30.38
CA GLU A 417 26.05 -17.63 -29.29
C GLU A 417 25.15 -17.18 -28.13
N ILE A 418 25.02 -15.86 -27.92
CA ILE A 418 24.11 -15.26 -26.95
C ILE A 418 23.01 -14.52 -27.69
N LYS A 419 21.78 -15.03 -27.58
CA LYS A 419 20.58 -14.40 -28.13
C LYS A 419 20.10 -13.25 -27.24
N ASP A 420 19.38 -12.31 -27.84
CA ASP A 420 18.72 -11.17 -27.17
C ASP A 420 19.68 -10.29 -26.34
N PHE A 421 20.93 -10.15 -26.74
CA PHE A 421 21.91 -9.40 -25.97
C PHE A 421 21.70 -7.88 -26.13
N THR A 422 21.54 -7.19 -25.01
CA THR A 422 21.26 -5.74 -24.99
C THR A 422 22.35 -4.94 -25.70
N GLY A 423 21.94 -4.08 -26.64
CA GLY A 423 22.80 -3.27 -27.50
C GLY A 423 23.19 -3.96 -28.82
N ILE A 424 23.05 -5.28 -28.92
CA ILE A 424 23.43 -6.05 -30.13
C ILE A 424 22.21 -6.61 -30.84
N SER A 425 21.47 -7.49 -30.16
CA SER A 425 20.29 -8.19 -30.69
C SER A 425 19.01 -7.91 -29.87
N ALA A 426 19.11 -7.11 -28.80
CA ALA A 426 17.99 -6.54 -28.06
C ALA A 426 18.23 -5.05 -27.78
N PRO A 427 17.18 -4.22 -27.63
CA PRO A 427 17.35 -2.78 -27.48
C PRO A 427 17.85 -2.38 -26.09
N TYR A 428 18.47 -1.20 -26.02
CA TYR A 428 18.65 -0.42 -24.80
C TYR A 428 17.97 0.93 -25.01
N GLU A 429 16.96 1.23 -24.20
CA GLU A 429 16.24 2.49 -24.27
C GLU A 429 16.89 3.48 -23.31
N GLU A 430 17.65 4.44 -23.85
CA GLU A 430 18.33 5.46 -23.06
C GLU A 430 17.34 6.25 -22.18
N PRO A 431 17.69 6.58 -20.93
CA PRO A 431 16.89 7.49 -20.10
C PRO A 431 16.80 8.88 -20.73
N GLU A 432 15.59 9.42 -20.87
CA GLU A 432 15.40 10.77 -21.42
C GLU A 432 15.74 11.86 -20.40
N ASN A 433 15.37 11.67 -19.13
CA ASN A 433 15.56 12.64 -18.05
C ASN A 433 16.12 11.96 -16.77
N PRO A 434 17.32 11.37 -16.81
CA PRO A 434 17.94 10.83 -15.60
C PRO A 434 18.34 11.98 -14.66
N GLU A 435 18.30 11.75 -13.34
CA GLU A 435 18.79 12.72 -12.36
C GLU A 435 20.29 13.02 -12.55
N ILE A 436 21.07 12.00 -12.94
CA ILE A 436 22.51 12.12 -13.17
C ILE A 436 22.89 11.36 -14.46
N ARG A 437 23.71 11.96 -15.30
CA ARG A 437 24.38 11.29 -16.44
C ARG A 437 25.89 11.29 -16.19
N ILE A 438 26.52 10.11 -16.24
CA ILE A 438 27.97 9.93 -16.08
C ILE A 438 28.58 9.31 -17.33
N ARG A 439 29.79 9.73 -17.68
CA ARG A 439 30.54 9.31 -18.88
C ARG A 439 31.79 8.55 -18.47
N THR A 440 31.66 7.24 -18.23
CA THR A 440 32.81 6.43 -17.75
C THR A 440 33.87 6.19 -18.82
N ASP A 441 33.62 6.60 -20.06
CA ASP A 441 34.60 6.67 -21.15
C ASP A 441 35.48 7.92 -21.08
N LYS A 442 35.05 8.94 -20.34
CA LYS A 442 35.73 10.26 -20.24
C LYS A 442 36.17 10.61 -18.83
N SER A 443 35.64 9.94 -17.83
CA SER A 443 35.91 10.21 -16.42
C SER A 443 36.43 8.96 -15.71
N SER A 444 37.32 9.18 -14.74
CA SER A 444 37.75 8.13 -13.83
C SER A 444 36.59 7.65 -12.94
N VAL A 445 36.79 6.53 -12.24
CA VAL A 445 35.79 6.02 -11.29
C VAL A 445 35.61 7.00 -10.15
N GLU A 446 36.70 7.60 -9.68
CA GLU A 446 36.73 8.58 -8.60
C GLU A 446 35.98 9.86 -8.99
N GLU A 447 36.16 10.35 -10.21
CA GLU A 447 35.44 11.50 -10.75
C GLU A 447 33.94 11.22 -10.88
N CYS A 448 33.56 10.02 -11.33
CA CYS A 448 32.16 9.61 -11.38
C CYS A 448 31.53 9.56 -9.98
N VAL A 449 32.25 9.01 -8.99
CA VAL A 449 31.77 8.96 -7.59
C VAL A 449 31.64 10.37 -7.01
N ALA A 450 32.61 11.25 -7.27
CA ALA A 450 32.56 12.65 -6.84
C ALA A 450 31.34 13.38 -7.42
N GLN A 451 31.09 13.24 -8.72
CA GLN A 451 29.92 13.82 -9.39
C GLN A 451 28.60 13.37 -8.74
N ILE A 452 28.49 12.07 -8.40
CA ILE A 452 27.29 11.52 -7.75
C ILE A 452 27.16 12.07 -6.32
N ALA A 453 28.24 12.06 -5.54
CA ALA A 453 28.23 12.55 -4.16
C ALA A 453 27.88 14.05 -4.08
N GLU A 454 28.45 14.87 -4.97
CA GLU A 454 28.15 16.30 -5.06
C GLU A 454 26.67 16.57 -5.34
N TRP A 455 26.08 15.80 -6.26
CA TRP A 455 24.65 15.90 -6.55
C TRP A 455 23.81 15.51 -5.33
N LEU A 456 24.14 14.41 -4.65
CA LEU A 456 23.42 13.97 -3.44
C LEU A 456 23.50 15.00 -2.30
N ILE A 457 24.64 15.68 -2.14
CA ILE A 457 24.82 16.76 -1.17
C ILE A 457 23.95 17.96 -1.55
N LYS A 458 23.96 18.36 -2.84
CA LYS A 458 23.17 19.48 -3.36
C LYS A 458 21.67 19.29 -3.14
N GLU A 459 21.17 18.07 -3.32
CA GLU A 459 19.76 17.71 -3.10
C GLU A 459 19.42 17.44 -1.61
N GLY A 460 20.38 17.62 -0.70
CA GLY A 460 20.16 17.45 0.74
C GLY A 460 19.86 16.00 1.15
N LEU A 461 20.31 15.01 0.36
CA LEU A 461 20.13 13.60 0.65
C LEU A 461 21.22 13.05 1.57
N ILE A 462 22.44 13.60 1.49
CA ILE A 462 23.58 13.27 2.36
C ILE A 462 24.29 14.54 2.84
N SER A 463 25.06 14.43 3.92
CA SER A 463 25.94 15.50 4.41
C SER A 463 27.36 15.35 3.84
N SER A 464 28.08 16.47 3.68
CA SER A 464 29.49 16.49 3.27
C SER A 464 30.45 16.07 4.39
N THR A 465 29.96 15.97 5.63
CA THR A 465 30.76 15.55 6.79
C THR A 465 30.29 14.21 7.32
N LYS A 466 31.21 13.44 7.90
CA LYS A 466 30.91 12.15 8.54
C LYS A 466 29.77 12.30 9.55
N ALA A 467 28.78 11.41 9.49
CA ALA A 467 27.69 11.38 10.48
C ALA A 467 28.26 11.14 11.89
N ALA A 468 27.85 11.97 12.86
CA ALA A 468 28.36 11.97 14.24
C ALA A 468 27.71 10.92 15.15
#